data_AF-A0A5M7QU03-F1
#
_entry.id   AF-A0A5M7QU03-F1
#
_cell.length_a   1.000
_cell.length_b   1.000
_cell.length_c   1.000
_cell.angle_alpha   90.00
_cell.angle_beta   90.00
_cell.angle_gamma   90.00
#
_symmetry.space_group_name_H-M   'P 1'
#
loop_
_entity.id
_entity.type
_entity.pdbx_description
1 polymer ?
#
loop_
_entity_poly.entity_id
_entity_poly.type
_entity_poly.pdbx_seq_one_letter_code
_entity_poly.pdbx_strand_id
1 'polypeptide(L)'
;MPVINIHKIDWFRILTDLSRSGYSLQDIADELDVVASTLIGWKKGASPRHHSGEALIELWCRVTEKGRHQLPREKFVQKFIFHSRERVCRHSEK
;
A
#
# COMPACT_ATOMS: atom_id res chain seq x y z
N MET A 1 11.78 -16.56 16.56
CA MET A 1 12.08 -15.35 15.75
C MET A 1 10.76 -14.72 15.35
N PRO A 2 10.45 -13.46 15.72
CA PRO A 2 9.18 -12.86 15.34
C PRO A 2 9.17 -12.55 13.85
N VAL A 3 8.23 -13.15 13.14
CA VAL A 3 7.90 -12.76 11.77
C VAL A 3 7.13 -11.45 11.87
N ILE A 4 7.78 -10.33 11.56
CA ILE A 4 7.10 -9.03 11.44
C ILE A 4 6.37 -9.01 10.10
N ASN A 5 5.09 -9.34 10.13
CA ASN A 5 4.18 -9.18 8.99
C ASN A 5 3.82 -7.71 8.84
N ILE A 6 4.53 -7.00 7.95
CA ILE A 6 4.16 -5.63 7.57
C ILE A 6 2.93 -5.67 6.66
N HIS A 7 1.75 -5.43 7.21
CA HIS A 7 0.52 -5.29 6.44
C HIS A 7 0.44 -3.89 5.84
N LYS A 8 0.90 -3.72 4.59
CA LYS A 8 0.74 -2.46 3.87
C LYS A 8 -0.66 -2.38 3.26
N ILE A 9 -1.30 -1.21 3.36
CA ILE A 9 -2.60 -0.95 2.73
C ILE A 9 -2.41 -0.90 1.21
N ASP A 10 -3.29 -1.57 0.48
CA ASP A 10 -3.32 -1.60 -0.98
C ASP A 10 -4.23 -0.49 -1.51
N TRP A 11 -3.64 0.69 -1.70
CA TRP A 11 -4.33 1.91 -2.14
C TRP A 11 -4.92 1.79 -3.56
N PHE A 12 -4.26 1.04 -4.44
CA PHE A 12 -4.76 0.77 -5.78
C PHE A 12 -6.11 0.04 -5.72
N ARG A 13 -6.20 -0.94 -4.83
CA ARG A 13 -7.40 -1.74 -4.67
C ARG A 13 -8.55 -0.93 -4.09
N ILE A 14 -8.27 -0.04 -3.13
CA ILE A 14 -9.26 0.91 -2.59
C ILE A 14 -9.83 1.80 -3.71
N LEU A 15 -8.96 2.42 -4.51
CA LEU A 15 -9.38 3.26 -5.63
C LEU A 15 -10.18 2.49 -6.70
N THR A 16 -9.80 1.23 -6.95
CA THR A 16 -10.51 0.36 -7.89
C THR A 16 -11.89 -0.01 -7.37
N ASP A 17 -12.03 -0.24 -6.07
CA ASP A 17 -13.31 -0.57 -5.45
C ASP A 17 -14.27 0.62 -5.47
N LEU A 18 -13.78 1.83 -5.16
CA LEU A 18 -14.54 3.08 -5.34
C LEU A 18 -14.98 3.26 -6.80
N SER A 19 -14.10 2.99 -7.75
CA SER A 19 -14.43 3.05 -9.18
C SER A 19 -15.49 2.05 -9.60
N ARG A 20 -15.53 0.86 -8.98
CA ARG A 20 -16.59 -0.14 -9.21
C ARG A 20 -17.93 0.26 -8.61
N SER A 21 -17.92 1.04 -7.54
CA SER A 21 -19.13 1.63 -6.95
C SER A 21 -19.66 2.84 -7.72
N GLY A 22 -19.02 3.23 -8.83
CA GLY A 22 -19.46 4.33 -9.69
C GLY A 22 -18.75 5.66 -9.46
N TYR A 23 -17.82 5.75 -8.51
CA TYR A 23 -17.06 6.98 -8.27
C TYR A 23 -15.99 7.16 -9.34
N SER A 24 -15.94 8.35 -9.95
CA SER A 24 -14.86 8.68 -10.88
C SER A 24 -13.59 9.06 -10.10
N LEU A 25 -12.42 8.93 -10.73
CA LEU A 25 -11.17 9.42 -10.13
C LEU A 25 -11.23 10.92 -9.83
N GLN A 26 -11.96 11.70 -10.62
CA GLN A 26 -12.09 13.13 -10.42
C GLN A 26 -12.96 13.44 -9.18
N ASP A 27 -14.03 12.69 -9.00
CA ASP A 27 -14.96 12.78 -7.85
C ASP A 27 -14.24 12.45 -6.54
N ILE A 28 -13.44 11.38 -6.54
CA ILE A 28 -12.58 11.01 -5.41
C ILE A 28 -11.54 12.09 -5.12
N ALA A 29 -11.03 12.78 -6.15
CA ALA A 29 -10.04 13.84 -5.96
C ALA A 29 -10.67 15.08 -5.30
N ASP A 30 -11.88 15.43 -5.74
CA ASP A 30 -12.68 16.53 -5.19
C ASP A 30 -13.01 16.29 -3.72
N GLU A 31 -13.52 15.09 -3.38
CA GLU A 31 -13.84 14.71 -1.99
C GLU A 31 -12.62 14.72 -1.06
N LEU A 32 -11.42 14.46 -1.59
CA LEU A 32 -10.18 14.41 -0.81
C LEU A 32 -9.39 15.72 -0.80
N ASP A 33 -9.87 16.75 -1.52
CA ASP A 33 -9.16 18.00 -1.78
C ASP A 33 -7.73 17.76 -2.33
N VAL A 34 -7.62 16.83 -3.29
CA VAL A 34 -6.36 16.51 -3.97
C VAL A 34 -6.48 16.62 -5.48
N VAL A 35 -5.37 16.86 -6.15
CA VAL A 35 -5.34 16.82 -7.63
C VAL A 35 -5.40 15.37 -8.13
N ALA A 36 -6.14 15.15 -9.23
CA ALA A 36 -6.29 13.81 -9.83
C ALA A 36 -4.94 13.13 -10.18
N SER A 37 -3.90 13.91 -10.48
CA SER A 37 -2.54 13.40 -10.70
C SER A 37 -1.94 12.72 -9.48
N THR A 38 -2.30 13.16 -8.26
CA THR A 38 -1.91 12.52 -7.00
C THR A 38 -2.53 11.13 -6.88
N LEU A 39 -3.80 10.98 -7.24
CA LEU A 39 -4.48 9.68 -7.28
C LEU A 39 -3.84 8.73 -8.31
N ILE A 40 -3.42 9.24 -9.48
CA ILE A 40 -2.67 8.46 -10.47
C ILE A 40 -1.35 7.95 -9.85
N GLY A 41 -0.68 8.77 -9.05
CA GLY A 41 0.51 8.36 -8.30
C GLY A 41 0.22 7.21 -7.34
N TRP A 42 -0.86 7.28 -6.56
CA TRP A 42 -1.25 6.21 -5.63
C TRP A 42 -1.65 4.93 -6.37
N LYS A 43 -2.30 5.06 -7.53
CA LYS A 43 -2.60 3.94 -8.42
C LYS A 43 -1.35 3.23 -8.94
N LYS A 44 -0.22 3.93 -9.04
CA LYS A 44 1.10 3.37 -9.42
C LYS A 44 1.90 2.81 -8.23
N GLY A 45 1.35 2.82 -7.02
CA GLY A 45 1.98 2.27 -5.82
C GLY A 45 2.62 3.31 -4.88
N ALA A 46 2.46 4.61 -5.15
CA ALA A 46 2.80 5.62 -4.16
C ALA A 46 1.86 5.55 -2.95
N SER A 47 2.34 5.95 -1.79
CA SER A 47 1.52 6.02 -0.57
C SER A 47 1.02 7.45 -0.36
N PRO A 48 -0.27 7.67 -0.07
CA PRO A 48 -0.78 8.95 0.41
C PRO A 48 -0.11 9.36 1.72
N ARG A 49 -0.17 10.67 2.01
CA ARG A 49 0.11 11.19 3.35
C ARG A 49 -0.95 10.71 4.33
N HIS A 50 -0.64 10.75 5.62
CA HIS A 50 -1.54 10.27 6.68
C HIS A 50 -2.96 10.85 6.58
N HIS A 51 -3.08 12.18 6.43
CA HIS A 51 -4.36 12.87 6.28
C HIS A 51 -5.17 12.38 5.07
N SER A 52 -4.59 12.43 3.87
CA SER A 52 -5.29 12.01 2.64
C SER A 52 -5.59 10.51 2.62
N GLY A 53 -4.75 9.68 3.25
CA GLY A 53 -4.95 8.25 3.38
C GLY A 53 -6.12 7.91 4.30
N GLU A 54 -6.21 8.57 5.47
CA GLU A 54 -7.35 8.42 6.39
C GLU A 54 -8.66 8.83 5.72
N ALA A 55 -8.67 9.97 5.01
CA ALA A 55 -9.85 10.44 4.29
C ALA A 55 -10.28 9.45 3.18
N LEU A 56 -9.33 8.89 2.43
CA LEU A 56 -9.62 7.87 1.41
C LEU A 56 -10.19 6.58 2.03
N ILE A 57 -9.68 6.17 3.19
CA ILE A 57 -10.20 5.00 3.94
C ILE A 57 -11.62 5.26 4.41
N GLU A 58 -11.91 6.45 4.90
CA GLU A 58 -13.24 6.84 5.35
C GLU A 58 -14.25 6.85 4.19
N LEU A 59 -13.88 7.45 3.05
CA LEU A 59 -14.67 7.43 1.84
C LEU A 59 -14.97 5.99 1.39
N TRP A 60 -13.96 5.14 1.35
CA TRP A 60 -14.14 3.72 1.00
C TRP A 60 -15.06 2.98 1.98
N CYS A 61 -14.90 3.20 3.28
CA CYS A 61 -15.75 2.61 4.32
C CYS A 61 -17.22 3.02 4.12
N ARG A 62 -17.46 4.29 3.78
CA ARG A 62 -18.79 4.84 3.52
C ARG A 62 -19.42 4.27 2.25
N VAL A 63 -18.64 4.16 1.16
CA VAL A 63 -19.14 3.72 -0.16
C VAL A 63 -19.38 2.22 -0.22
N THR A 64 -18.60 1.43 0.51
CA THR A 64 -18.65 -0.04 0.44
C THR A 64 -19.40 -0.68 1.59
N GLU A 65 -19.81 0.13 2.58
CA GLU A 65 -20.42 -0.30 3.83
C GLU A 65 -19.57 -1.34 4.61
N LYS A 66 -18.26 -1.37 4.34
CA LYS A 66 -17.31 -2.29 4.98
C LYS A 66 -16.47 -1.55 6.00
N GLY A 67 -16.32 -2.14 7.18
CA GLY A 67 -15.44 -1.59 8.21
C GLY A 67 -13.95 -1.61 7.84
N ARG A 68 -13.15 -0.73 8.47
CA ARG A 68 -11.70 -0.58 8.28
C ARG A 68 -10.90 -1.90 8.39
N HIS A 69 -11.42 -2.91 9.08
CA HIS A 69 -10.81 -4.24 9.19
C HIS A 69 -10.76 -5.01 7.85
N GLN A 70 -11.67 -4.68 6.93
CA GLN A 70 -11.78 -5.31 5.61
C GLN A 70 -10.96 -4.58 4.54
N LEU A 71 -10.15 -3.60 4.93
CA LEU A 71 -9.32 -2.86 3.99
C LEU A 71 -8.43 -3.81 3.19
N PRO A 72 -8.28 -3.57 1.87
CA PRO A 72 -7.34 -4.31 1.05
C PRO A 72 -5.92 -4.18 1.62
N ARG A 73 -5.29 -5.31 1.96
CA ARG A 73 -3.92 -5.38 2.45
C ARG A 73 -3.06 -6.11 1.44
N GLU A 74 -1.95 -5.49 1.05
CA GLU A 74 -0.95 -6.13 0.21
C GLU A 74 -0.22 -7.21 1.03
N LYS A 75 -0.21 -8.45 0.53
CA LYS A 75 0.54 -9.55 1.13
C LYS A 75 1.99 -9.45 0.67
N PHE A 76 2.86 -8.88 1.49
CA PHE A 76 4.30 -8.92 1.20
C PHE A 76 4.82 -10.34 1.48
N VAL A 77 5.15 -11.08 0.42
CA VAL A 77 5.73 -12.42 0.55
C VAL A 77 7.19 -12.25 1.01
N GLN A 78 7.53 -12.89 2.13
CA GLN A 78 8.84 -12.82 2.79
C GLN A 78 9.96 -13.16 1.81
N LYS A 79 10.83 -12.18 1.51
CA LYS A 79 12.09 -12.45 0.84
C LYS A 79 13.12 -12.80 1.92
N PHE A 80 13.42 -14.09 2.06
CA PHE A 80 14.50 -14.57 2.91
C PHE A 80 15.79 -13.84 2.51
N ILE A 81 16.26 -12.92 3.36
CA ILE A 81 17.58 -12.32 3.20
C ILE A 81 18.56 -13.41 3.61
N PHE A 82 19.00 -14.21 2.63
CA PHE A 82 20.14 -15.09 2.80
C PHE A 82 21.35 -14.18 3.02
N HIS A 83 21.74 -13.97 4.28
CA HIS A 83 23.08 -13.49 4.58
C HIS A 83 24.04 -14.56 4.07
N SER A 84 24.57 -14.38 2.86
CA SER A 84 25.68 -15.18 2.37
C SER A 84 26.82 -15.01 3.36
N ARG A 85 27.02 -16.03 4.20
CA ARG A 85 28.15 -16.10 5.12
C ARG A 85 29.43 -15.87 4.34
N GLU A 86 30.22 -14.96 4.90
CA GLU A 86 31.60 -14.62 4.62
C GLU A 86 32.34 -15.65 3.76
N ARG A 87 32.87 -15.17 2.62
CA ARG A 87 33.98 -15.85 1.95
C ARG A 87 35.12 -15.97 2.96
N VAL A 88 35.38 -17.19 3.42
CA VAL A 88 36.68 -17.55 4.00
C VAL A 88 37.71 -17.36 2.89
N CYS A 89 38.35 -16.20 2.86
CA CYS A 89 39.56 -15.97 2.10
C CYS A 89 40.69 -16.77 2.76
N ARG A 90 40.93 -17.96 2.20
CA ARG A 90 42.12 -18.77 2.42
C ARG A 90 43.36 -17.94 2.03
N HIS A 91 44.03 -17.33 3.00
CA HIS A 91 45.39 -16.80 2.79
C HIS A 91 46.41 -17.83 3.26
N SER A 92 47.22 -18.25 2.29
CA SER A 92 48.40 -19.09 2.39
C SER A 92 49.59 -18.24 2.83
N GLU A 93 50.28 -18.63 3.90
CA GLU A 93 51.64 -18.20 4.25
C GLU A 93 52.10 -19.14 5.38
N LYS A 94 53.25 -19.82 5.39
CA LYS A 94 54.46 -19.86 4.57
C LYS A 94 55.13 -21.22 4.82
#